data_AF-A0A1I7S5R2-F1
#
_entry.id   AF-A0A1I7S5R2-F1
#
_cell.length_a   1.000
_cell.length_b   1.000
_cell.length_c   1.000
_cell.angle_alpha   90.00
_cell.angle_beta   90.00
_cell.angle_gamma   90.00
#
_symmetry.space_group_name_H-M   'P 1'
#
loop_
_entity.id
_entity.type
_entity.pdbx_description
1 polymer ?
#
loop_
_entity_poly.entity_id
_entity_poly.type
_entity_poly.pdbx_seq_one_letter_code
_entity_poly.pdbx_strand_id
1 'polypeptide(L)'
;MDVNMFADLPLLEPTSLAALREFGNQLMLKGITHSAQCSSSDCPDTTCGISKDLIDHLGRCAEPPHSCCQCEQVVQAFNHHALHCRDRRCQIPPCREIRKWQRAMKKYMYQRVRTIINDSVTELRQHDDKMEYSAANSTSSEYSSASSSVFK
;
A
#
# COMPACT_ATOMS: atom_id res chain seq x y z
N MET A 1 23.66 -17.12 -20.56
CA MET A 1 24.07 -15.78 -20.09
C MET A 1 23.42 -15.60 -18.73
N ASP A 2 24.01 -16.23 -17.71
CA ASP A 2 23.56 -16.14 -16.33
C ASP A 2 24.35 -15.02 -15.67
N VAL A 3 23.75 -13.83 -15.64
CA VAL A 3 24.33 -12.70 -14.91
C VAL A 3 23.79 -12.77 -13.49
N ASN A 4 24.58 -13.39 -12.62
CA ASN A 4 24.35 -13.50 -11.20
C ASN A 4 24.51 -12.10 -10.56
N MET A 5 23.42 -11.32 -10.51
CA MET A 5 23.40 -9.92 -10.05
C MET A 5 23.48 -9.76 -8.52
N PHE A 6 23.81 -10.83 -7.77
CA PHE A 6 23.85 -10.85 -6.31
C PHE A 6 25.26 -11.02 -5.73
N ALA A 7 26.32 -11.05 -6.56
CA ALA A 7 27.67 -11.35 -6.08
C ALA A 7 28.50 -10.14 -5.61
N ASP A 8 28.05 -8.90 -5.80
CA ASP A 8 28.80 -7.69 -5.40
C ASP A 8 27.94 -6.73 -4.57
N LEU A 9 27.42 -7.20 -3.43
CA LEU A 9 26.93 -6.26 -2.42
C LEU A 9 28.08 -5.97 -1.44
N PRO A 10 28.67 -4.75 -1.46
CA PRO A 10 29.70 -4.39 -0.50
C PRO A 10 29.11 -4.44 0.90
N LEU A 11 29.94 -4.84 1.86
CA LEU A 11 29.67 -4.85 3.30
C LEU A 11 29.36 -3.44 3.81
N LEU A 12 28.19 -2.90 3.46
CA LEU A 12 27.61 -1.73 4.09
C LEU A 12 27.07 -2.19 5.43
N GLU A 13 27.90 -1.99 6.46
CA GLU A 13 27.47 -1.79 7.84
C GLU A 13 26.08 -1.08 7.84
N PRO A 14 25.06 -1.62 8.52
CA PRO A 14 23.71 -1.06 8.51
C PRO A 14 23.66 0.25 9.29
N THR A 15 24.23 1.30 8.72
CA THR A 15 24.34 2.64 9.32
C THR A 15 23.04 3.43 9.24
N SER A 16 22.07 2.98 8.44
CA SER A 16 20.74 3.58 8.37
C SER A 16 19.72 2.83 9.21
N LEU A 17 18.84 3.58 9.89
CA LEU A 17 17.70 3.03 10.63
C LEU A 17 16.82 2.12 9.77
N ALA A 18 16.72 2.41 8.46
CA ALA A 18 16.00 1.58 7.51
C ALA A 18 16.66 0.21 7.31
N ALA A 19 18.00 0.17 7.16
CA ALA A 19 18.74 -1.07 7.02
C ALA A 19 18.67 -1.94 8.28
N LEU A 20 18.72 -1.34 9.47
CA LEU A 20 18.56 -2.07 10.74
C LEU A 20 17.16 -2.68 10.88
N ARG A 21 16.11 -1.93 10.52
CA ARG A 21 14.73 -2.44 10.49
C ARG A 21 14.58 -3.57 9.49
N GLU A 22 15.17 -3.44 8.31
CA GLU A 22 15.15 -4.47 7.28
C GLU A 22 15.80 -5.76 7.76
N PHE A 23 17.00 -5.64 8.33
CA PHE A 23 17.72 -6.77 8.90
C PHE A 23 16.91 -7.45 10.00
N GLY A 24 16.31 -6.68 10.92
CA GLY A 24 15.42 -7.20 11.96
C GLY A 24 14.21 -7.95 11.40
N ASN A 25 13.55 -7.40 10.39
CA ASN A 25 12.44 -8.06 9.69
C ASN A 25 12.88 -9.39 9.06
N GLN A 26 14.04 -9.41 8.40
CA GLN A 26 14.57 -10.62 7.77
C GLN A 26 14.91 -11.72 8.78
N LEU A 27 15.56 -11.35 9.90
CA LEU A 27 15.85 -12.30 10.98
C LEU A 27 14.57 -12.89 11.57
N MET A 28 13.57 -12.05 11.84
CA MET A 28 12.29 -12.49 12.34
C MET A 28 11.58 -13.44 11.37
N LEU A 29 11.57 -13.13 10.06
CA LEU A 29 10.94 -14.00 9.06
C LEU A 29 11.67 -15.34 8.91
N LYS A 30 13.00 -15.36 9.02
CA LYS A 30 13.79 -16.60 9.05
C LYS A 30 13.43 -17.46 10.26
N GLY A 31 13.41 -16.86 11.45
CA GLY A 31 13.02 -17.53 12.69
C GLY A 31 11.59 -18.07 12.64
N ILE A 32 10.64 -17.27 12.16
CA ILE A 32 9.23 -17.69 11.97
C ILE A 32 9.15 -18.88 10.99
N THR A 33 9.83 -18.79 9.84
CA THR A 33 9.79 -19.85 8.82
C THR A 33 10.37 -21.16 9.35
N HIS A 34 11.48 -21.08 10.09
CA HIS A 34 12.08 -22.25 10.72
C HIS A 34 11.18 -22.79 11.83
N SER A 35 10.67 -21.92 12.72
CA SER A 35 9.82 -22.32 13.86
C SER A 35 8.55 -23.04 13.41
N ALA A 36 7.97 -22.67 12.27
CA ALA A 36 6.81 -23.33 11.68
C ALA A 36 7.07 -24.80 11.28
N GLN A 37 8.33 -25.17 11.06
CA GLN A 37 8.75 -26.53 10.68
C GLN A 37 9.50 -27.24 11.81
N CYS A 38 9.86 -26.51 12.87
CA CYS A 38 10.72 -27.00 13.94
C CYS A 38 9.89 -27.41 15.17
N SER A 39 9.78 -28.73 15.39
CA SER A 39 9.09 -29.28 16.57
C SER A 39 10.01 -29.46 17.79
N SER A 40 11.32 -29.21 17.66
CA SER A 40 12.27 -29.36 18.77
C SER A 40 12.05 -28.29 19.85
N SER A 41 11.93 -28.71 21.11
CA SER A 41 11.94 -27.81 22.27
C SER A 41 13.31 -27.18 22.47
N ASP A 42 14.38 -27.94 22.24
CA ASP A 42 15.77 -27.53 22.46
C ASP A 42 16.45 -27.23 21.13
N CYS A 43 15.83 -26.35 20.33
CA CYS A 43 16.43 -25.89 19.09
C CYS A 43 17.65 -25.00 19.41
N PRO A 44 18.84 -25.27 18.85
CA PRO A 44 20.03 -24.45 19.11
C PRO A 44 19.97 -23.05 18.48
N ASP A 45 19.03 -22.83 17.55
CA ASP A 45 18.77 -21.50 16.98
C ASP A 45 17.94 -20.66 17.95
N THR A 46 18.58 -19.68 18.58
CA THR A 46 17.92 -18.76 19.53
C THR A 46 16.78 -17.97 18.90
N THR A 47 16.87 -17.68 17.59
CA THR A 47 15.83 -16.99 16.83
C THR A 47 14.57 -17.84 16.70
N CYS A 48 14.71 -19.17 16.67
CA CYS A 48 13.60 -20.11 16.64
C CYS A 48 12.76 -20.00 17.91
N GLY A 49 13.39 -20.08 19.09
CA GLY A 49 12.71 -19.97 20.38
C GLY A 49 11.95 -18.64 20.52
N ILE A 50 12.63 -17.53 20.25
CA ILE A 50 12.02 -16.19 20.29
C ILE A 50 10.84 -16.09 19.31
N SER A 51 10.98 -16.64 18.10
CA SER A 51 9.91 -16.60 17.10
C SER A 51 8.72 -17.47 17.49
N LYS A 52 8.94 -18.63 18.13
CA LYS A 52 7.85 -19.47 18.68
C LYS A 52 7.05 -18.70 19.72
N ASP A 53 7.73 -18.08 20.68
CA ASP A 53 7.09 -17.30 21.74
C ASP A 53 6.28 -16.13 21.17
N LEU A 54 6.83 -15.43 20.18
CA LEU A 54 6.15 -14.31 19.51
C LEU A 54 4.91 -14.76 18.71
N ILE A 55 4.96 -15.91 18.04
CA ILE A 55 3.81 -16.46 17.32
C ILE A 55 2.73 -16.92 18.32
N ASP A 56 3.12 -17.61 19.38
CA ASP A 56 2.22 -18.03 20.45
C ASP A 56 1.55 -16.83 21.13
N HIS A 57 2.32 -15.78 21.38
CA HIS A 57 1.80 -14.51 21.88
C HIS A 57 0.78 -13.91 20.90
N LEU A 58 1.10 -13.80 19.60
CA LEU A 58 0.18 -13.26 18.60
C LEU A 58 -1.16 -14.01 18.54
N GLY A 59 -1.17 -15.32 18.84
CA GLY A 59 -2.39 -16.13 18.90
C GLY A 59 -3.19 -16.01 20.20
N ARG A 60 -2.56 -15.61 21.31
CA ARG A 60 -3.20 -15.51 22.64
C ARG A 60 -3.41 -14.08 23.13
N CYS A 61 -2.77 -13.11 22.49
CA CYS A 61 -2.86 -11.71 22.88
C CYS A 61 -4.27 -11.17 22.64
N ALA A 62 -4.87 -10.61 23.69
CA ALA A 62 -6.20 -10.01 23.64
C ALA A 62 -6.17 -8.55 23.14
N GLU A 63 -5.00 -7.92 23.14
CA GLU A 63 -4.83 -6.56 22.67
C GLU A 63 -4.85 -6.50 21.14
N PRO A 64 -5.33 -5.37 20.56
CA PRO A 64 -5.18 -5.14 19.13
C PRO A 64 -3.70 -5.20 18.71
N PRO A 65 -3.36 -5.70 17.51
CA PRO A 65 -1.96 -5.87 17.10
C PRO A 65 -1.13 -4.58 17.04
N HIS A 66 -1.76 -3.40 17.02
CA HIS A 66 -1.13 -2.09 17.02
C HIS A 66 -1.00 -1.47 18.43
N SER A 67 -1.54 -2.13 19.45
CA SER A 67 -1.48 -1.70 20.85
C SER A 67 -0.45 -2.50 21.65
N CYS A 68 -0.16 -3.73 21.22
CA CYS A 68 0.89 -4.56 21.80
C CYS A 68 2.19 -4.48 21.00
N CYS A 69 3.31 -4.14 21.64
CA CYS A 69 4.60 -4.00 20.98
C CYS A 69 5.13 -5.30 20.35
N GLN A 70 4.87 -6.45 20.98
CA GLN A 70 5.28 -7.77 20.47
C GLN A 70 4.46 -8.15 19.23
N CYS A 71 3.14 -8.00 19.29
CA CYS A 71 2.28 -8.21 18.12
C CYS A 71 2.64 -7.26 16.98
N GLU A 72 2.89 -5.99 17.30
CA GLU A 72 3.22 -4.99 16.31
C GLU A 72 4.48 -5.38 15.53
N GLN A 73 5.54 -5.82 16.23
CA GLN A 73 6.78 -6.24 15.62
C GLN A 73 6.57 -7.39 14.61
N VAL A 74 5.80 -8.41 15.01
CA VAL A 74 5.50 -9.57 14.15
C VAL A 74 4.66 -9.16 12.94
N VAL A 75 3.64 -8.34 13.16
CA VAL A 75 2.77 -7.82 12.09
C VAL A 75 3.54 -6.92 11.13
N GLN A 76 4.47 -6.10 11.62
CA GLN A 76 5.34 -5.28 10.77
C GLN A 76 6.22 -6.16 9.88
N ALA A 77 6.86 -7.20 10.43
CA ALA A 77 7.67 -8.13 9.65
C ALA A 77 6.85 -8.82 8.54
N PHE A 78 5.64 -9.28 8.85
CA PHE A 78 4.75 -9.89 7.85
C PHE A 78 4.30 -8.92 6.76
N ASN A 79 3.92 -7.70 7.13
CA ASN A 79 3.52 -6.67 6.16
C ASN A 79 4.69 -6.29 5.25
N HIS A 80 5.87 -6.12 5.84
CA HIS A 80 7.09 -5.83 5.13
C HIS A 80 7.43 -6.94 4.11
N HIS A 81 7.39 -8.20 4.56
CA HIS A 81 7.58 -9.34 3.68
C HIS A 81 6.56 -9.35 2.55
N ALA A 82 5.27 -9.26 2.87
CA ALA A 82 4.20 -9.32 1.88
C ALA A 82 4.33 -8.22 0.81
N LEU A 83 4.77 -7.02 1.18
CA LEU A 83 4.99 -5.90 0.26
C LEU A 83 6.02 -6.23 -0.82
N HIS A 84 7.06 -6.99 -0.47
CA HIS A 84 8.20 -7.31 -1.35
C HIS A 84 8.14 -8.73 -1.94
N CYS A 85 7.33 -9.63 -1.35
CA CYS A 85 7.29 -11.04 -1.71
C CYS A 85 6.54 -11.27 -3.04
N ARG A 86 7.29 -11.70 -4.05
CA ARG A 86 6.77 -12.09 -5.38
C ARG A 86 6.61 -13.60 -5.55
N ASP A 87 7.05 -14.39 -4.57
CA ASP A 87 6.99 -15.84 -4.64
C ASP A 87 5.55 -16.36 -4.47
N ARG A 88 5.10 -17.15 -5.45
CA ARG A 88 3.80 -17.82 -5.44
C ARG A 88 3.75 -19.02 -4.51
N ARG A 89 4.89 -19.62 -4.17
CA ARG A 89 5.05 -20.77 -3.27
C ARG A 89 5.59 -20.37 -1.90
N CYS A 90 5.46 -19.10 -1.54
CA CYS A 90 5.86 -18.58 -0.24
C CYS A 90 5.26 -19.42 0.90
N GLN A 91 6.13 -19.89 1.81
CA GLN A 91 5.76 -20.75 2.93
C GLN A 91 5.25 -19.98 4.15
N ILE A 92 5.28 -18.65 4.13
CA ILE A 92 4.82 -17.81 5.23
C ILE A 92 3.29 -17.70 5.15
N PRO A 93 2.52 -18.36 6.04
CA PRO A 93 1.07 -18.51 5.88
C PRO A 93 0.29 -17.18 5.73
N PRO A 94 0.55 -16.11 6.53
CA PRO A 94 -0.19 -14.85 6.37
C PRO A 94 0.20 -14.06 5.12
N CYS A 95 1.35 -14.36 4.47
CA CYS A 95 1.83 -13.58 3.32
C CYS A 95 0.80 -13.51 2.18
N ARG A 96 0.15 -14.64 1.88
CA ARG A 96 -0.81 -14.72 0.76
C ARG A 96 -2.00 -13.79 0.97
N GLU A 97 -2.60 -13.84 2.15
CA GLU A 97 -3.78 -13.03 2.48
C GLU A 97 -3.42 -11.55 2.62
N ILE A 98 -2.28 -11.22 3.24
CA ILE A 98 -1.79 -9.84 3.32
C ILE A 98 -1.58 -9.26 1.92
N ARG A 99 -0.92 -9.98 0.99
CA ARG A 99 -0.75 -9.51 -0.40
C ARG A 99 -2.07 -9.30 -1.12
N LYS A 100 -3.03 -10.20 -0.92
CA LYS A 100 -4.37 -10.08 -1.51
C LYS A 100 -5.06 -8.81 -1.00
N TRP A 101 -5.03 -8.59 0.31
CA TRP A 101 -5.58 -7.40 0.93
C TRP A 101 -4.86 -6.12 0.47
N GLN A 102 -3.52 -6.10 0.42
CA GLN A 102 -2.74 -4.96 -0.06
C GLN A 102 -3.09 -4.60 -1.52
N ARG A 103 -3.28 -5.60 -2.39
CA ARG A 103 -3.73 -5.38 -3.78
C ARG A 103 -5.14 -4.82 -3.84
N ALA A 104 -6.06 -5.36 -3.03
CA ALA A 104 -7.42 -4.88 -2.94
C ALA A 104 -7.46 -3.42 -2.46
N MET A 105 -6.67 -3.07 -1.43
CA MET A 105 -6.58 -1.71 -0.93
C MET A 105 -5.99 -0.73 -1.95
N LYS A 106 -4.92 -1.12 -2.66
CA LYS A 106 -4.38 -0.29 -3.77
C LYS A 106 -5.44 -0.02 -4.84
N LYS A 107 -6.21 -1.05 -5.22
CA LYS A 107 -7.30 -0.91 -6.19
C LYS A 107 -8.40 0.02 -5.69
N TYR A 108 -8.83 -0.17 -4.44
CA TYR A 108 -9.84 0.68 -3.80
C TYR A 108 -9.39 2.15 -3.75
N MET A 109 -8.15 2.41 -3.33
CA MET A 109 -7.57 3.75 -3.31
C MET A 109 -7.51 4.37 -4.70
N TYR A 110 -7.05 3.63 -5.71
CA TYR A 110 -7.03 4.11 -7.09
C TYR A 110 -8.43 4.47 -7.60
N GLN A 111 -9.42 3.60 -7.34
CA GLN A 111 -10.81 3.87 -7.72
C GLN A 111 -11.37 5.11 -7.03
N ARG A 112 -11.12 5.26 -5.72
CA ARG A 112 -11.57 6.42 -4.94
C ARG A 112 -10.98 7.73 -5.48
N VAL A 113 -9.68 7.76 -5.74
CA VAL A 113 -9.02 8.95 -6.32
C VAL A 113 -9.55 9.25 -7.72
N ARG A 114 -9.74 8.21 -8.55
CA ARG A 114 -10.30 8.36 -9.90
C ARG A 114 -11.70 8.95 -9.89
N THR A 115 -12.56 8.52 -8.97
CA THR A 115 -13.91 9.08 -8.82
C THR A 115 -13.85 10.55 -8.48
N ILE A 116 -13.07 10.93 -7.46
CA ILE A 116 -12.90 12.34 -7.06
C ILE A 116 -12.45 13.20 -8.24
N ILE A 117 -11.43 12.76 -8.98
CA ILE A 117 -10.93 13.50 -10.15
C ILE A 117 -12.02 13.63 -11.22
N ASN A 118 -12.74 12.56 -11.53
CA ASN A 118 -13.80 12.58 -12.54
C ASN A 118 -14.95 13.52 -12.16
N ASP A 119 -15.33 13.53 -10.88
CA ASP A 119 -16.38 14.40 -10.36
C ASP A 119 -15.95 15.87 -10.51
N SER A 120 -14.73 16.21 -10.07
CA SER A 120 -14.17 17.55 -10.24
C SER A 120 -14.06 17.99 -11.70
N VAL A 121 -13.65 17.09 -12.61
CA VAL A 121 -13.59 17.38 -14.05
C VAL A 121 -14.99 17.64 -14.63
N THR A 122 -16.01 16.92 -14.15
CA THR A 122 -17.39 17.08 -14.61
C THR A 122 -17.96 18.43 -14.15
N GLU A 123 -17.70 18.83 -12.90
CA GLU A 123 -18.10 20.14 -12.37
C GLU A 123 -17.47 21.30 -13.15
N LEU A 124 -16.17 21.20 -13.47
CA LEU A 124 -15.47 22.21 -14.28
C LEU A 124 -16.09 22.35 -15.68
N ARG A 125 -16.37 21.23 -16.36
CA ARG A 125 -17.01 21.26 -17.69
C ARG A 125 -18.38 21.92 -17.65
N GLN A 126 -19.20 21.60 -16.64
CA GLN A 126 -20.52 22.23 -16.49
C GLN A 126 -20.43 23.73 -16.22
N HIS A 127 -19.39 24.19 -15.52
CA HIS A 127 -19.15 25.61 -15.32
C HIS A 127 -18.82 26.29 -16.65
N ASP A 128 -17.94 25.70 -17.46
CA ASP A 128 -17.56 26.24 -18.76
C ASP A 128 -18.76 26.30 -19.72
N ASP A 129 -19.58 25.24 -19.78
CA ASP A 129 -20.81 25.20 -20.61
C ASP A 129 -21.82 26.29 -20.21
N LYS A 130 -21.96 26.56 -18.90
CA LYS A 130 -22.84 27.65 -18.39
C LYS A 130 -22.31 29.03 -18.74
N MET A 131 -20.99 29.22 -18.71
CA MET A 131 -20.35 30.48 -19.09
C MET A 131 -20.51 30.74 -20.60
N GLU A 132 -20.34 29.72 -21.44
CA GLU A 132 -20.53 29.82 -22.89
C GLU A 132 -21.99 30.12 -23.26
N TYR A 133 -22.96 29.42 -22.64
CA TYR A 133 -24.38 29.68 -22.85
C TYR A 133 -24.81 31.10 -22.46
N SER A 134 -24.29 31.62 -21.33
CA SER A 134 -24.61 32.99 -20.89
C SER A 134 -23.98 34.06 -21.80
N ALA A 135 -22.80 33.83 -22.35
CA ALA A 135 -22.17 34.69 -23.36
C ALA A 135 -22.97 34.71 -24.68
N ALA A 136 -23.47 33.56 -25.14
CA ALA A 136 -24.27 33.44 -26.36
C ALA A 136 -25.65 34.13 -26.25
N ASN A 137 -26.29 34.09 -25.08
CA ASN A 137 -27.56 34.78 -24.85
C ASN A 137 -27.40 36.30 -24.69
N SER A 138 -26.28 36.75 -24.12
CA SER A 138 -25.99 38.19 -23.96
C SER A 138 -25.75 38.89 -25.29
N THR A 139 -25.04 38.23 -26.21
CA THR A 139 -24.83 38.72 -27.60
C THR A 139 -26.11 38.65 -28.45
N SER A 140 -27.04 37.75 -28.13
CA SER A 140 -28.35 37.67 -28.81
C SER A 140 -29.34 38.77 -28.41
N SER A 141 -29.23 39.34 -27.21
CA SER A 141 -30.13 40.42 -26.77
C SER A 141 -29.82 41.77 -27.45
N GLU A 142 -28.58 41.98 -27.90
CA GLU A 142 -28.17 43.22 -28.58
C GLU A 142 -28.64 43.28 -30.05
N TYR A 143 -28.81 42.15 -30.76
CA TYR A 143 -29.32 42.17 -32.15
C TYR A 143 -30.83 42.43 -32.25
N SER A 144 -31.61 42.05 -31.24
CA SER A 144 -33.07 42.25 -31.25
C SER A 144 -33.48 43.70 -30.99
N SER A 145 -32.58 44.51 -30.40
CA SER A 145 -32.83 45.93 -30.13
C SER A 145 -32.43 46.86 -31.29
N ALA A 146 -31.63 46.38 -32.25
CA ALA A 146 -31.15 47.16 -33.40
C ALA A 146 -32.07 47.10 -34.64
N SER A 147 -33.07 46.22 -34.66
CA SER A 147 -33.94 46.01 -35.84
C SER A 147 -35.15 46.96 -35.94
N SER A 148 -35.27 47.97 -35.07
CA SER A 148 -36.44 48.86 -35.01
C SER A 148 -36.24 50.26 -35.64
N SER A 149 -35.11 50.56 -36.30
CA SER A 149 -34.81 51.93 -36.77
C SER A 149 -34.59 52.12 -38.28
N VAL A 150 -35.03 51.20 -39.16
CA VAL A 150 -34.75 51.27 -40.61
C VAL A 150 -35.95 51.63 -41.49
N PHE A 151 -37.06 52.11 -40.92
CA PHE A 151 -38.15 52.72 -41.72
C PHE A 151 -38.56 54.07 -41.17
N LYS A 152 -37.94 55.13 -41.70
CA LYS A 152 -38.49 56.48 -41.77
C LYS A 152 -37.96 57.18 -43.01
#